data_AF-A0A6B3F3Q3-F1
#
_entry.id   AF-A0A6B3F3Q3-F1
#
_cell.length_a   1.000
_cell.length_b   1.000
_cell.length_c   1.000
_cell.angle_alpha   90.00
_cell.angle_beta   90.00
_cell.angle_gamma   90.00
#
_symmetry.space_group_name_H-M   'P 1'
#
loop_
_entity.id
_entity.type
_entity.pdbx_description
1 polymer ?
#
loop_
_entity_poly.entity_id
_entity_poly.type
_entity_poly.pdbx_seq_one_letter_code
_entity_poly.pdbx_strand_id
1 'polypeptide(L)' 'SPEATAQLLFTSGTTGEPKGVTQPSQNLVRAVSMEIRHLGLHAGDAIWVPSPLAHQTGFLYGMTLALVLG' A
#
# COMPACT_ATOMS: atom_id res chain seq x y z
N SER A 1 13.77 7.85 3.63
CA SER A 1 14.62 7.27 2.57
C SER A 1 13.95 6.01 2.03
N PRO A 2 14.39 5.45 0.90
CA PRO A 2 13.81 4.22 0.34
C PRO A 2 13.75 3.04 1.32
N GLU A 3 14.76 2.89 2.18
CA GLU A 3 14.90 1.79 3.14
C GLU A 3 14.19 2.05 4.47
N ALA A 4 13.81 3.31 4.74
CA ALA A 4 13.10 3.66 5.96
C ALA A 4 11.70 3.02 5.98
N THR A 5 11.33 2.44 7.12
CA THR A 5 9.98 1.92 7.37
C THR A 5 8.96 3.03 7.20
N ALA A 6 7.99 2.79 6.31
CA ALA A 6 6.89 3.72 6.03
C ALA A 6 5.53 3.18 6.49
N GLN A 7 5.43 1.88 6.73
CA GLN A 7 4.20 1.23 7.18
C GLN A 7 4.50 0.15 8.22
N LEU A 8 3.65 0.09 9.25
CA LEU A 8 3.50 -1.05 10.15
C LEU A 8 2.01 -1.41 10.20
N LEU A 9 1.66 -2.59 9.68
CA LEU A 9 0.30 -3.11 9.78
C LEU A 9 0.28 -4.40 10.58
N PHE A 10 -0.73 -4.56 11.43
CA PHE A 10 -0.94 -5.79 12.19
C PHE A 10 -1.84 -6.74 11.41
N THR A 11 -1.50 -8.03 11.45
CA THR A 11 -2.31 -9.12 10.89
C THR A 11 -2.59 -10.16 11.96
N SER A 12 -3.67 -10.92 11.80
CA SER A 12 -4.00 -12.02 12.72
C SER A 12 -2.87 -13.05 12.74
N GLY A 13 -2.33 -13.34 13.91
CA GLY A 13 -1.40 -14.44 14.11
C GLY A 13 -2.13 -15.75 14.34
N THR A 14 -1.51 -16.87 13.93
CA THR A 14 -2.04 -18.22 14.18
C THR A 14 -2.04 -18.61 15.67
N THR A 15 -1.28 -17.89 16.50
CA THR A 15 -1.18 -18.08 17.96
C THR A 15 -2.16 -17.20 18.75
N GLY A 16 -3.03 -16.42 18.08
CA GLY A 16 -3.95 -15.48 18.69
C GLY A 16 -3.37 -14.08 18.91
N GLU A 17 -2.05 -13.93 18.98
CA GLU A 17 -1.38 -12.63 19.07
C GLU A 17 -1.17 -12.01 17.68
N PRO A 18 -1.58 -10.75 17.44
CA PRO A 18 -1.33 -10.07 16.17
C PRO A 18 0.16 -9.90 15.86
N LYS A 19 0.53 -10.07 14.60
CA LYS A 19 1.91 -9.90 14.13
C LYS A 19 2.04 -8.58 13.36
N GLY A 20 3.02 -7.76 13.73
CA GLY A 20 3.34 -6.51 13.04
C GLY A 20 4.19 -6.78 11.80
N VAL A 21 3.74 -6.30 10.65
CA VAL A 21 4.48 -6.35 9.37
C VAL A 21 4.98 -4.96 9.03
N THR A 22 6.29 -4.78 8.99
CA THR A 22 6.93 -3.53 8.57
C THR A 22 7.18 -3.54 7.07
N GLN A 23 6.94 -2.41 6.40
CA GLN A 23 7.26 -2.22 4.99
C GLN A 23 8.08 -0.93 4.81
N PRO A 24 9.29 -1.04 4.22
CA PRO A 24 10.05 0.11 3.72
C PRO A 24 9.32 0.86 2.61
N SER A 25 9.62 2.15 2.47
CA SER A 25 9.06 3.02 1.42
C SER A 25 9.22 2.44 0.01
N GLN A 26 10.40 1.89 -0.29
CA GLN A 26 10.71 1.32 -1.60
C GLN A 26 9.82 0.12 -1.97
N ASN A 27 9.41 -0.69 -0.99
CA ASN A 27 8.57 -1.85 -1.24
C ASN A 27 7.16 -1.42 -1.66
N LEU A 28 6.61 -0.41 -0.97
CA LEU A 28 5.29 0.13 -1.26
C LEU A 28 5.26 0.78 -2.64
N VAL A 29 6.25 1.64 -2.94
CA VAL A 29 6.37 2.30 -4.25
C VAL A 29 6.55 1.28 -5.37
N ARG A 30 7.38 0.25 -5.16
CA ARG A 30 7.56 -0.83 -6.14
C ARG A 30 6.26 -1.58 -6.41
N ALA A 31 5.51 -1.93 -5.37
CA ALA A 31 4.24 -2.65 -5.51
C ALA A 31 3.22 -1.84 -6.31
N VAL A 32 2.99 -0.56 -5.95
CA VAL A 32 2.04 0.28 -6.71
C VAL A 32 2.53 0.58 -8.12
N SER A 33 3.84 0.70 -8.35
CA SER A 33 4.39 0.88 -9.70
C SER A 33 4.14 -0.33 -10.60
N MET A 34 4.12 -1.54 -10.04
CA MET A 34 3.72 -2.74 -10.78
C MET A 34 2.22 -2.72 -11.10
N GLU A 35 1.39 -2.33 -10.13
CA GLU A 35 -0.07 -2.25 -10.31
C GLU A 35 -0.46 -1.21 -11.36
N ILE A 36 0.10 0.01 -11.28
CA ILE A 36 -0.13 1.11 -12.24
C ILE A 36 0.16 0.64 -13.66
N ARG A 37 1.29 -0.06 -13.87
CA ARG A 37 1.64 -0.61 -15.18
C ARG A 37 0.70 -1.74 -15.62
N HIS A 38 0.30 -2.60 -14.69
CA HIS A 38 -0.57 -3.73 -14.99
C HIS A 38 -1.96 -3.27 -15.44
N LEU A 39 -2.51 -2.25 -14.77
CA LEU A 39 -3.83 -1.70 -15.04
C LEU A 39 -3.83 -0.58 -16.09
N GLY A 40 -2.66 -0.06 -16.48
CA GLY A 40 -2.54 1.04 -17.42
C GLY A 40 -3.03 2.39 -16.88
N LEU A 41 -2.92 2.60 -15.56
CA LEU A 41 -3.40 3.81 -14.91
C LEU A 41 -2.53 5.03 -15.25
N HIS A 42 -3.15 6.20 -15.29
CA HIS A 42 -2.48 7.49 -15.47
C HIS A 42 -3.06 8.56 -14.55
N ALA A 43 -2.37 9.71 -14.43
CA ALA A 43 -2.75 10.84 -13.55
C ALA A 43 -4.14 11.47 -13.83
N GLY A 44 -4.86 10.99 -14.85
CA GLY A 44 -6.23 11.41 -15.13
C GLY A 44 -7.29 10.52 -14.47
N ASP A 45 -6.88 9.39 -13.89
CA ASP A 45 -7.78 8.43 -13.27
C ASP A 45 -8.12 8.84 -11.84
N ALA A 46 -9.38 8.60 -11.45
CA ALA A 46 -9.83 8.78 -10.09
C ALA A 46 -9.75 7.44 -9.32
N ILE A 47 -9.03 7.44 -8.20
CA ILE A 47 -8.90 6.27 -7.33
C ILE A 47 -9.98 6.30 -6.26
N TRP A 48 -10.95 5.37 -6.35
CA TRP A 48 -11.97 5.20 -5.31
C TRP A 48 -11.52 4.15 -4.28
N VAL A 49 -11.51 4.53 -3.00
CA VAL A 49 -11.04 3.68 -1.90
C VAL A 49 -12.15 3.48 -0.86
N PRO A 50 -13.02 2.47 -1.02
CA PRO A 50 -14.02 2.13 -0.01
C PRO A 50 -13.44 1.30 1.16
N SER A 51 -12.17 0.89 1.07
CA SER A 51 -11.50 0.06 2.09
C SER A 51 -10.83 0.90 3.19
N PRO A 52 -10.82 0.45 4.45
CA PRO A 52 -10.13 1.17 5.52
C PRO A 52 -8.61 1.22 5.30
N LEU A 53 -7.98 2.34 5.66
CA LEU A 53 -6.54 2.54 5.52
C LEU A 53 -5.69 1.70 6.50
N ALA A 54 -6.30 1.15 7.55
CA ALA A 54 -5.64 0.22 8.47
C ALA A 54 -5.43 -1.19 7.87
N HIS A 55 -5.92 -1.45 6.65
CA HIS A 55 -5.68 -2.67 5.91
C HIS A 55 -4.79 -2.41 4.70
N GLN A 56 -4.04 -3.42 4.28
CA GLN A 56 -3.09 -3.29 3.18
C GLN A 56 -3.77 -2.84 1.88
N THR A 57 -4.98 -3.32 1.60
CA THR A 57 -5.74 -2.92 0.40
C THR A 57 -6.00 -1.42 0.35
N GLY A 58 -6.53 -0.84 1.43
CA GLY A 58 -6.83 0.61 1.47
C GLY A 58 -5.56 1.45 1.49
N PHE A 59 -4.53 1.03 2.23
CA PHE A 59 -3.27 1.77 2.32
C PHE A 59 -2.48 1.75 1.00
N LEU A 60 -2.30 0.55 0.41
CA LEU A 60 -1.45 0.36 -0.76
C LEU A 60 -2.16 0.81 -2.05
N TYR A 61 -3.29 0.19 -2.38
CA TYR A 61 -3.99 0.43 -3.64
C TYR A 61 -4.84 1.70 -3.62
N GLY A 62 -5.15 2.22 -2.42
CA GLY A 62 -5.80 3.50 -2.26
C GLY A 62 -4.81 4.64 -2.11
N MET A 63 -4.33 4.86 -0.88
CA MET A 63 -3.52 6.02 -0.53
C MET A 63 -2.18 6.05 -1.26
N THR A 64 -1.40 4.97 -1.21
CA THR A 64 -0.04 4.96 -1.80
C THR A 64 -0.09 5.05 -3.32
N LEU A 65 -1.02 4.30 -3.95
CA LEU A 65 -1.19 4.35 -5.40
C LEU A 65 -1.59 5.75 -5.86
N ALA A 66 -2.56 6.39 -5.21
CA ALA A 66 -2.96 7.76 -5.54
C ALA A 66 -1.80 8.75 -5.41
N LEU A 67 -1.01 8.66 -4.33
CA LEU A 67 0.16 9.53 -4.13
C LEU A 67 1.26 9.33 -5.18
N VAL A 68 1.46 8.10 -5.68
CA VAL A 68 2.47 7.81 -6.70
C VAL A 68 1.99 8.20 -8.10
N LEU A 69 0.69 8.09 -8.36
CA LEU A 69 0.10 8.42 -9.66
C LEU A 69 0.05 9.93 -9.91
N GLY A 70 -0.16 10.72 -8.84
CA GLY A 70 -0.17 12.19 -8.87
C GLY A 70 -1.56 12.75 -9.06
#